data_AF-A0A976Q0V4-F1
#
_entry.id   AF-A0A976Q0V4-F1
#
_cell.length_a   1.000
_cell.length_b   1.000
_cell.length_c   1.000
_cell.angle_alpha   90.00
_cell.angle_beta   90.00
_cell.angle_gamma   90.00
#
_symmetry.space_group_name_H-M   'P 1'
#
loop_
_entity.id
_entity.type
_entity.pdbx_description
1 polymer ?
#
loop_
_entity_poly.entity_id
_entity_poly.type
_entity_poly.pdbx_seq_one_letter_code
_entity_poly.pdbx_strand_id
1 'polypeptide(L)'
;MMTVVAVGLLWLLAAVLAIILFAAIFFNMKVGMRFRQDLANRIHGLRLGRMLNALGIDIDSYLHSEPVVDIENQITRCTQCANTDECDEKLTSDSIKPDEIAFCNNEKSLQEIAGKTSGTAVNP
;
A
#
# COMPACT_ATOMS: atom_id res chain seq x y z
N MET A 1 -51.62 15.53 18.20
CA MET A 1 -51.35 15.84 16.78
C MET A 1 -49.95 16.43 16.61
N MET A 2 -49.61 17.54 17.28
CA MET A 2 -48.25 18.15 17.25
C MET A 2 -47.12 17.17 17.61
N THR A 3 -47.30 16.34 18.63
CA THR A 3 -46.28 15.35 19.06
C THR A 3 -46.06 14.23 18.04
N VAL A 4 -47.11 13.74 17.40
CA VAL A 4 -47.02 12.70 16.36
C VAL A 4 -46.27 13.23 15.14
N VAL A 5 -46.56 14.47 14.74
CA VAL A 5 -45.84 15.15 13.66
C VAL A 5 -44.36 15.35 14.03
N ALA A 6 -44.08 15.79 15.26
CA ALA A 6 -42.70 15.98 15.72
C ALA A 6 -41.91 14.67 15.74
N VAL A 7 -42.49 13.57 16.22
CA VAL A 7 -41.84 12.25 16.24
C VAL A 7 -41.60 11.73 14.83
N GLY A 8 -42.55 11.91 13.91
CA GLY A 8 -42.39 11.54 12.50
C GLY A 8 -41.24 12.29 11.82
N LEU A 9 -41.14 13.60 12.06
CA LEU A 9 -40.03 14.43 11.56
C LEU A 9 -38.68 13.99 12.14
N LEU A 10 -38.64 13.64 13.42
CA LEU A 10 -37.41 13.19 14.09
C LEU A 10 -36.92 11.86 13.50
N TRP A 11 -37.83 10.91 13.24
CA TRP A 11 -37.50 9.66 12.56
C TRP A 11 -37.04 9.88 11.11
N LEU A 12 -37.69 10.79 10.38
CA LEU A 12 -37.27 11.14 9.03
C LEU A 12 -35.84 11.71 9.02
N LEU A 13 -35.54 12.63 9.93
CA LEU A 13 -34.20 13.20 10.09
C LEU A 13 -33.18 12.12 10.47
N ALA A 14 -33.51 11.23 11.41
CA ALA A 14 -32.64 10.13 11.80
C ALA A 14 -32.36 9.17 10.62
N ALA A 15 -33.37 8.84 9.82
CA ALA A 15 -33.22 8.01 8.63
C ALA A 15 -32.33 8.69 7.57
N VAL A 16 -32.52 9.99 7.32
CA VAL A 16 -31.68 10.75 6.39
C VAL A 16 -30.22 10.78 6.87
N LEU A 17 -29.99 11.05 8.15
CA LEU A 17 -28.65 11.02 8.74
C LEU A 17 -28.00 9.63 8.61
N ALA A 18 -28.74 8.56 8.89
CA ALA A 18 -28.24 7.19 8.76
C ALA A 18 -27.83 6.87 7.31
N ILE A 19 -28.63 7.28 6.33
CA ILE A 19 -28.32 7.08 4.90
C ILE A 19 -27.06 7.84 4.51
N ILE A 20 -26.92 9.11 4.93
CA ILE A 20 -25.75 9.94 4.62
C ILE A 20 -24.48 9.32 5.23
N LEU A 21 -24.53 8.90 6.50
CA LEU A 21 -23.39 8.28 7.17
C LEU A 21 -22.99 6.96 6.50
N PHE A 22 -23.97 6.11 6.18
CA PHE A 22 -23.71 4.85 5.50
C PHE A 22 -23.07 5.07 4.13
N ALA A 23 -23.60 6.03 3.34
CA ALA A 23 -23.01 6.40 2.07
C ALA A 23 -21.58 6.91 2.24
N ALA A 24 -21.33 7.83 3.18
CA ALA A 24 -20.01 8.39 3.41
C ALA A 24 -18.97 7.31 3.78
N ILE A 25 -19.31 6.38 4.67
CA ILE A 25 -18.44 5.26 5.05
C ILE A 25 -18.12 4.40 3.84
N PHE A 26 -19.14 4.03 3.05
CA PHE A 26 -18.96 3.17 1.89
C PHE A 26 -18.13 3.85 0.79
N PHE A 27 -18.37 5.12 0.50
CA PHE A 27 -17.59 5.89 -0.47
C PHE A 27 -16.14 6.07 -0.01
N ASN A 28 -15.91 6.44 1.25
CA ASN A 28 -14.56 6.59 1.80
C ASN A 28 -13.76 5.29 1.73
N MET A 29 -14.38 4.17 2.11
CA MET A 29 -13.75 2.86 2.04
C MET A 29 -13.44 2.45 0.59
N LYS A 30 -14.36 2.70 -0.35
CA LYS A 30 -14.17 2.40 -1.78
C LYS A 30 -13.04 3.23 -2.40
N VAL A 31 -12.93 4.51 -2.04
CA VAL A 31 -11.83 5.37 -2.49
C VAL A 31 -10.50 4.87 -1.93
N GLY A 32 -10.44 4.54 -0.63
CA GLY A 32 -9.24 3.99 -0.01
C GLY A 32 -8.77 2.68 -0.64
N MET A 33 -9.70 1.76 -0.94
CA MET A 33 -9.38 0.49 -1.62
C MET A 33 -8.86 0.71 -3.04
N ARG A 34 -9.54 1.58 -3.82
CA ARG A 34 -9.10 1.89 -5.19
C ARG A 34 -7.72 2.53 -5.23
N PHE A 35 -7.43 3.42 -4.29
CA PHE A 35 -6.12 4.05 -4.19
C PHE A 35 -5.02 3.03 -3.92
N ARG A 36 -5.22 2.11 -2.96
CA ARG A 36 -4.26 1.03 -2.68
C ARG A 36 -4.09 0.08 -3.86
N GLN A 37 -5.18 -0.22 -4.58
CA GLN A 37 -5.13 -1.07 -5.77
C GLN A 37 -4.36 -0.41 -6.92
N ASP A 38 -4.51 0.89 -7.12
CA ASP A 38 -3.73 1.65 -8.11
C ASP A 38 -2.22 1.61 -7.78
N LEU A 39 -1.89 1.77 -6.50
CA LEU A 39 -0.51 1.69 -6.02
C LEU A 39 0.10 0.29 -6.26
N ALA A 40 -0.66 -0.76 -5.96
CA ALA A 40 -0.27 -2.13 -6.25
C ALA A 40 0.02 -2.34 -7.74
N ASN A 41 -0.89 -1.91 -8.61
CA ASN A 41 -0.74 -2.03 -10.06
C ASN A 41 0.51 -1.29 -10.57
N ARG A 42 0.77 -0.08 -10.06
CA ARG A 42 1.99 0.68 -10.39
C ARG A 42 3.25 -0.07 -9.97
N ILE A 43 3.28 -0.64 -8.77
CA ILE A 43 4.43 -1.41 -8.28
C ILE A 43 4.64 -2.69 -9.11
N HIS A 44 3.57 -3.43 -9.41
CA HIS A 44 3.63 -4.65 -10.23
C HIS A 44 4.20 -4.38 -11.63
N GLY A 45 3.92 -3.22 -12.22
CA GLY A 45 4.46 -2.82 -13.52
C GLY A 45 5.92 -2.34 -13.48
N LEU A 46 6.53 -2.20 -12.30
CA LEU A 46 7.87 -1.65 -12.12
C LEU A 46 8.88 -2.72 -11.70
N ARG A 47 10.18 -2.42 -11.90
CA ARG A 47 11.29 -3.21 -11.34
C ARG A 47 11.20 -3.32 -9.82
N LEU A 48 10.62 -2.32 -9.15
CA LEU A 48 10.36 -2.33 -7.71
C LEU A 48 9.53 -3.54 -7.28
N GLY A 49 8.47 -3.90 -8.01
CA GLY A 49 7.65 -5.07 -7.65
C GLY A 49 8.43 -6.38 -7.72
N ARG A 50 9.26 -6.55 -8.75
CA ARG A 50 10.16 -7.72 -8.86
C ARG A 50 11.22 -7.73 -7.75
N MET A 51 11.76 -6.58 -7.39
CA MET A 51 12.72 -6.43 -6.30
C MET A 51 12.13 -6.81 -4.94
N LEU A 52 10.91 -6.33 -4.64
CA LEU A 52 10.20 -6.71 -3.42
C LEU A 52 10.05 -8.23 -3.34
N ASN A 53 9.57 -8.86 -4.41
CA ASN A 53 9.42 -10.31 -4.48
C ASN A 53 10.76 -11.06 -4.32
N ALA A 54 11.83 -10.62 -4.99
CA ALA A 54 13.16 -11.23 -4.90
C ALA A 54 13.78 -11.12 -3.48
N LEU A 55 13.41 -10.09 -2.73
CA LEU A 55 13.77 -9.93 -1.32
C LEU A 55 12.84 -10.70 -0.36
N GLY A 56 11.84 -11.43 -0.88
CA GLY A 56 10.83 -12.13 -0.09
C GLY A 56 9.81 -11.20 0.59
N ILE A 57 9.68 -9.96 0.11
CA ILE A 57 8.72 -8.98 0.61
C ILE A 57 7.45 -9.08 -0.24
N ASP A 58 6.37 -9.56 0.36
CA ASP A 58 5.05 -9.57 -0.26
C ASP A 58 4.53 -8.15 -0.52
N ILE A 59 3.99 -7.91 -1.72
CA ILE A 59 3.54 -6.58 -2.15
C ILE A 59 2.35 -6.09 -1.32
N ASP A 60 1.42 -6.98 -0.95
CA ASP A 60 0.26 -6.59 -0.13
C ASP A 60 0.70 -6.21 1.28
N SER A 61 1.62 -6.99 1.87
CA SER A 61 2.25 -6.67 3.16
C SER A 61 2.99 -5.35 3.11
N TYR A 62 3.79 -5.11 2.06
CA TYR A 62 4.51 -3.86 1.85
C TYR A 62 3.57 -2.65 1.76
N LEU A 63 2.50 -2.76 0.96
CA LEU A 63 1.50 -1.71 0.83
C LEU A 63 0.81 -1.43 2.18
N HIS A 64 0.62 -2.46 2.99
CA HIS A 64 -0.02 -2.33 4.30
C HIS A 64 0.89 -1.72 5.36
N SER A 65 2.17 -2.11 5.39
CA SER A 65 3.12 -1.71 6.43
C SER A 65 3.76 -0.35 6.17
N GLU A 66 3.94 0.04 4.91
CA GLU A 66 4.67 1.25 4.56
C GLU A 66 3.74 2.47 4.41
N PRO A 67 4.16 3.66 4.88
CA PRO A 67 3.42 4.89 4.64
C PRO A 67 3.29 5.18 3.14
N VAL A 68 2.11 5.61 2.70
CA VAL A 68 1.84 5.94 1.28
C VAL A 68 2.85 6.92 0.70
N VAL A 69 3.28 7.92 1.48
CA VAL A 69 4.28 8.90 1.03
C VAL A 69 5.64 8.25 0.77
N ASP A 70 6.02 7.25 1.55
CA ASP A 70 7.27 6.52 1.38
C ASP A 70 7.20 5.59 0.18
N ILE A 71 6.04 4.96 -0.05
CA ILE A 71 5.81 4.15 -1.25
C ILE A 71 5.92 5.00 -2.52
N GLU A 72 5.27 6.18 -2.56
CA GLU A 72 5.37 7.12 -3.70
C GLU A 72 6.81 7.58 -3.93
N ASN A 73 7.54 7.89 -2.85
CA ASN A 73 8.96 8.24 -2.93
C ASN A 73 9.80 7.09 -3.49
N GLN A 74 9.53 5.85 -3.05
CA GLN A 74 10.21 4.65 -3.53
C GLN A 74 9.91 4.38 -5.01
N ILE A 75 8.65 4.53 -5.44
CA ILE A 75 8.25 4.45 -6.86
C ILE A 75 8.98 5.50 -7.69
N THR A 76 9.03 6.75 -7.20
CA THR A 76 9.71 7.85 -7.90
C THR A 76 11.20 7.55 -8.07
N ARG A 77 11.89 7.15 -7.00
CA ARG A 77 13.32 6.77 -7.05
C ARG A 77 13.57 5.57 -7.96
N CYS A 78 12.66 4.59 -7.99
CA CYS A 78 12.77 3.45 -8.89
C CYS A 78 12.58 3.86 -10.36
N THR A 79 11.60 4.72 -10.64
CA THR A 79 11.26 5.14 -12.00
C THR A 79 12.35 6.03 -12.60
N GLN A 80 13.02 6.83 -11.76
CA GLN A 80 14.13 7.70 -12.14
C GLN A 80 15.50 7.01 -12.06
N CYS A 81 15.55 5.72 -11.71
CA CYS A 81 16.80 4.98 -11.56
C CYS A 81 17.44 4.74 -12.93
N ALA A 82 18.72 5.09 -13.07
CA ALA A 82 19.49 4.84 -14.28
C ALA A 82 20.16 3.45 -14.30
N ASN A 83 20.27 2.77 -13.15
CA ASN A 83 20.93 1.47 -13.01
C ASN A 83 20.02 0.31 -13.45
N THR A 84 19.30 0.47 -14.56
CA THR A 84 18.28 -0.49 -15.00
C THR A 84 18.87 -1.82 -15.43
N ASP A 85 20.03 -1.80 -16.08
CA ASP A 85 20.67 -3.00 -16.63
C ASP A 85 21.19 -3.91 -15.52
N GLU A 86 21.90 -3.33 -14.54
CA GLU A 86 22.36 -4.04 -13.34
C GLU A 86 21.18 -4.58 -12.52
N CYS A 87 20.10 -3.79 -12.40
CA CYS A 87 18.88 -4.23 -11.73
C CYS A 87 18.25 -5.43 -12.42
N ASP A 88 18.12 -5.40 -13.75
CA ASP A 88 17.56 -6.50 -14.52
C ASP A 88 18.46 -7.74 -14.48
N GLU A 89 19.78 -7.58 -14.52
CA GLU A 89 20.75 -8.66 -14.37
C GLU A 89 20.60 -9.36 -13.00
N LYS A 90 20.56 -8.59 -11.91
CA LYS A 90 20.43 -9.15 -10.56
C LYS A 90 19.09 -9.82 -10.34
N LEU A 91 18.01 -9.25 -10.89
CA LEU A 91 16.65 -9.81 -10.82
C LEU A 91 16.42 -11.04 -11.71
N THR A 92 17.43 -11.54 -12.43
CA THR A 92 17.37 -12.88 -13.04
C THR A 92 17.39 -13.99 -12.00
N SER A 93 17.90 -13.72 -10.80
CA SER A 93 17.84 -14.63 -9.67
C SER A 93 16.51 -14.50 -8.95
N ASP A 94 15.86 -15.61 -8.62
CA ASP A 94 14.58 -15.63 -7.90
C ASP A 94 14.68 -15.14 -6.45
N SER A 95 15.90 -14.99 -5.93
CA SER A 95 16.18 -14.48 -4.60
C SER A 95 17.45 -13.64 -4.60
N ILE A 96 17.37 -12.47 -3.97
CA ILE A 96 18.50 -11.54 -3.78
C ILE A 96 18.56 -11.20 -2.29
N LYS A 97 19.76 -11.04 -1.74
CA LYS A 97 19.90 -10.61 -0.34
C LYS A 97 19.85 -9.08 -0.20
N PRO A 98 19.40 -8.56 0.96
CA PRO A 98 19.34 -7.11 1.18
C PRO A 98 20.71 -6.39 1.09
N ASP A 99 21.83 -7.07 1.31
CA ASP A 99 23.18 -6.52 1.16
C ASP A 99 23.69 -6.52 -0.30
N GLU A 100 22.97 -7.15 -1.22
CA GLU A 100 23.35 -7.28 -2.64
C GLU A 100 22.69 -6.21 -3.54
N ILE A 101 21.93 -5.28 -2.96
CA ILE A 101 21.14 -4.27 -3.68
C ILE A 101 21.73 -2.85 -3.60
N ALA A 102 23.04 -2.71 -3.39
CA ALA A 102 23.74 -1.42 -3.30
C ALA A 102 23.58 -0.53 -4.55
N PHE A 103 23.29 -1.13 -5.70
CA PHE A 103 22.98 -0.43 -6.96
C PHE A 103 21.59 0.23 -6.97
N CYS A 104 20.71 -0.15 -6.04
CA CYS A 104 19.32 0.28 -6.03
C CYS A 104 19.18 1.63 -5.31
N ASN A 105 18.56 2.62 -5.96
CA ASN A 105 18.21 3.89 -5.31
C ASN A 105 17.22 3.75 -4.13
N ASN A 106 16.65 2.56 -3.92
CA ASN A 106 15.82 2.22 -2.78
C ASN A 106 16.52 1.32 -1.75
N GLU A 107 17.82 1.05 -1.89
CA GLU A 107 18.61 0.15 -1.03
C GLU A 107 18.25 0.31 0.45
N LYS A 108 18.44 1.51 0.99
CA LYS A 108 18.22 1.78 2.41
C LYS A 108 16.80 1.42 2.88
N SER A 109 15.79 1.82 2.11
CA SER A 109 14.39 1.53 2.45
C SER A 109 14.11 0.02 2.36
N LEU A 110 14.60 -0.64 1.32
CA LEU A 110 14.37 -2.06 1.11
C LEU A 110 15.08 -2.93 2.15
N GLN A 111 16.29 -2.56 2.58
CA GLN A 111 16.99 -3.22 3.68
C GLN A 111 16.22 -3.09 5.00
N GLU A 112 15.70 -1.89 5.29
CA GLU A 112 14.91 -1.66 6.50
C GLU A 112 13.63 -2.51 6.49
N ILE A 113 12.92 -2.54 5.37
CA ILE A 113 11.68 -3.33 5.21
C ILE A 113 11.99 -4.83 5.32
N ALA A 114 13.02 -5.32 4.63
CA ALA A 114 13.44 -6.71 4.72
C ALA A 114 13.81 -7.09 6.17
N GLY A 115 14.47 -6.20 6.91
CA GLY A 115 14.78 -6.39 8.33
C GLY A 115 13.53 -6.51 9.21
N LYS A 116 12.52 -5.66 8.99
CA LYS A 116 11.21 -5.73 9.68
C LYS A 116 10.50 -7.05 9.40
N THR A 117 10.46 -7.48 8.13
CA THR A 117 9.82 -8.73 7.71
C THR A 117 10.52 -9.96 8.29
N SER A 118 11.86 -9.94 8.34
CA SER A 118 12.68 -11.02 8.92
C SER A 118 12.52 -11.14 10.44
N GLY A 119 12.37 -10.01 11.14
CA GLY A 119 12.23 -9.95 12.60
C GLY A 119 10.83 -10.30 13.13
N THR A 120 9.82 -10.35 12.26
CA THR A 120 8.43 -10.69 12.66
C THR A 120 8.16 -12.20 12.62
N ALA A 121 9.11 -13.00 12.11
CA ALA A 121 9.04 -14.47 12.11
C ALA A 121 9.59 -15.11 13.39
N VAL A 122 9.33 -14.53 14.58
CA VAL A 122 9.48 -15.22 15.87
C VAL A 122 8.40 -14.75 16.84
N ASN A 123 7.28 -15.46 16.89
CA ASN A 123 6.62 -15.78 18.15
C ASN A 123 5.76 -17.05 17.96
N PRO A 124 5.98 -18.12 18.75
CA PRO A 124 5.16 -19.33 18.71
C PRO A 124 3.69 -19.09 19.09
#